data_AF-D7CJA8-F1
#
_entry.id   AF-D7CJA8-F1
#
_cell.length_a   1.000
_cell.length_b   1.000
_cell.length_c   1.000
_cell.angle_alpha   90.00
_cell.angle_beta   90.00
_cell.angle_gamma   90.00
#
_symmetry.space_group_name_H-M   'P 1'
#
loop_
_entity.id
_entity.type
_entity.pdbx_description
1 polymer ?
#
loop_
_entity_poly.entity_id
_entity_poly.type
_entity_poly.pdbx_seq_one_letter_code
_entity_poly.pdbx_strand_id
1 'polypeptide(L)'
;MVSSRDTKLIFERLIGRLLDGMIVPFIGAGVSYDAKHRGCIADLTRTSSMAGRVFVALLKKCQTRQDARCSTCVVRTEIESSLETGKEISFDKACELWEWSCPGDRVGESRRRCELVREILKIPEFANVEPPKAHYYIAFLAREGLIDEVITTNYDTCMEEAFCATFGFGSASESGDSPALVVRNLNEYRVEGGRKFANGRTKRRYLKVYKINGCASSLCKGGKDKCEDYCKNILLTEKDLQDWGKRRWARDLFRDRLRSRALLFSGFGSDEPQVRHTALQVCEEFSSEPLNAASIWDQASAPFIVSYYETLSFSQAQIMQAYAFLANNPADSETTNVNAFLGSDVKFFNGGRSSDKNLLPADLFWERLFQAVFWRLLRLACGRESAVVSFLLPVLPCASSLLVDTINWFAPQNAPDHICGRFPEMLELAEDEDKVIPLARWVERVRSIQPQIWRGLYHPLAERPVLIPAVLLLIYLMIGTYQLDRSDISWKELKAMIRDDASPLGLSVEGCYVFGDVPVGVYIAHRNVAEQVLHKVVCHMPTELTVAIQIVLSPYGARKHRLYFACGEHNSVKVVTVRQVSILELFGQAASVPEAVKRFRRTLHKTSLLIDAERSRVRERSIPI
;
A
#
# COMPACT_ATOMS: atom_id res chain seq x y z
N MET A 1 20.40 31.23 -14.76
CA MET A 1 19.88 30.95 -13.41
C MET A 1 19.54 29.48 -13.38
N VAL A 2 20.28 28.73 -12.56
CA VAL A 2 20.38 27.27 -12.57
C VAL A 2 19.19 26.69 -11.77
N SER A 3 18.38 25.83 -12.40
CA SER A 3 17.28 25.14 -11.73
C SER A 3 17.82 23.86 -11.10
N SER A 4 18.18 23.90 -9.83
CA SER A 4 18.46 22.70 -9.04
C SER A 4 17.28 21.73 -9.07
N ARG A 5 17.56 20.43 -9.00
CA ARG A 5 16.55 19.36 -8.91
C ARG A 5 15.63 19.60 -7.70
N ASP A 6 14.37 19.98 -7.94
CA ASP A 6 13.37 20.20 -6.89
C ASP A 6 12.48 18.97 -6.69
N THR A 7 12.79 18.19 -5.66
CA THR A 7 12.08 16.97 -5.25
C THR A 7 10.56 17.16 -5.18
N LYS A 8 10.08 18.33 -4.75
CA LYS A 8 8.65 18.60 -4.61
C LYS A 8 7.97 18.66 -5.97
N LEU A 9 8.56 19.35 -6.95
CA LEU A 9 8.02 19.43 -8.32
C LEU A 9 8.01 18.07 -9.01
N ILE A 10 9.03 17.25 -8.77
CA ILE A 10 9.10 15.88 -9.30
C ILE A 10 7.99 15.03 -8.69
N PHE A 11 7.77 15.15 -7.38
CA PHE A 11 6.74 14.42 -6.66
C PHE A 11 5.33 14.81 -7.09
N GLU A 12 5.04 16.10 -7.26
CA GLU A 12 3.75 16.57 -7.78
C GLU A 12 3.49 16.07 -9.21
N ARG A 13 4.51 16.04 -10.07
CA ARG A 13 4.42 15.45 -11.42
C ARG A 13 4.10 13.96 -11.38
N LEU A 14 4.75 13.21 -10.49
CA LEU A 14 4.48 11.79 -10.29
C LEU A 14 3.04 11.56 -9.82
N ILE A 15 2.57 12.34 -8.83
CA ILE A 15 1.19 12.26 -8.33
C ILE A 15 0.19 12.54 -9.46
N GLY A 16 0.42 13.57 -10.27
CA GLY A 16 -0.43 13.90 -11.42
C GLY A 16 -0.57 12.72 -12.37
N ARG A 17 0.54 12.14 -12.82
CA ARG A 17 0.53 10.97 -13.72
C ARG A 17 -0.12 9.74 -13.10
N LEU A 18 0.05 9.55 -11.79
CA LEU A 18 -0.57 8.44 -11.09
C LEU A 18 -2.10 8.61 -11.01
N LEU A 19 -2.59 9.82 -10.76
CA LEU A 19 -4.02 10.15 -10.79
C LEU A 19 -4.62 9.99 -12.20
N ASP A 20 -3.83 10.25 -13.24
CA ASP A 20 -4.22 10.01 -14.64
C ASP A 20 -4.18 8.51 -15.04
N GLY A 21 -3.72 7.62 -14.14
CA GLY A 21 -3.59 6.18 -14.41
C GLY A 21 -2.46 5.84 -15.39
N MET A 22 -1.44 6.70 -15.50
CA MET A 22 -0.34 6.57 -16.45
C MET A 22 0.90 5.89 -15.86
N ILE A 23 0.93 5.63 -14.55
CA ILE A 23 2.08 5.03 -13.87
C ILE A 23 1.96 3.50 -13.83
N VAL A 24 3.02 2.82 -14.27
CA VAL A 24 3.19 1.38 -14.08
C VAL A 24 4.40 1.13 -13.18
N PRO A 25 4.20 0.60 -11.97
CA PRO A 25 5.31 0.23 -11.10
C PRO A 25 6.17 -0.88 -11.74
N PHE A 26 7.47 -0.62 -11.81
CA PHE A 26 8.49 -1.63 -12.06
C PHE A 26 9.24 -1.90 -10.75
N ILE A 27 9.00 -3.06 -10.16
CA ILE A 27 9.46 -3.41 -8.81
C ILE A 27 10.61 -4.41 -8.90
N GLY A 28 11.80 -3.98 -8.47
CA GLY A 28 12.99 -4.82 -8.35
C GLY A 28 13.24 -5.34 -6.93
N ALA A 29 14.34 -6.08 -6.77
CA ALA A 29 14.67 -6.80 -5.53
C ALA A 29 14.78 -5.89 -4.31
N GLY A 30 15.15 -4.62 -4.52
CA GLY A 30 15.24 -3.61 -3.46
C GLY A 30 13.93 -3.36 -2.71
N VAL A 31 12.76 -3.63 -3.31
CA VAL A 31 11.46 -3.48 -2.62
C VAL A 31 11.16 -4.66 -1.70
N SER A 32 11.74 -5.82 -2.00
CA SER A 32 11.66 -7.03 -1.16
C SER A 32 12.93 -7.25 -0.31
N TYR A 33 13.86 -6.29 -0.28
CA TYR A 33 15.23 -6.50 0.20
C TYR A 33 15.29 -7.09 1.62
N ASP A 34 14.55 -6.50 2.55
CA ASP A 34 14.46 -6.92 3.97
C ASP A 34 13.15 -7.65 4.30
N ALA A 35 12.51 -8.25 3.29
CA ALA A 35 11.27 -8.97 3.50
C ALA A 35 11.49 -10.20 4.40
N LYS A 36 10.66 -10.32 5.44
CA LYS A 36 10.78 -11.39 6.44
C LYS A 36 10.23 -12.71 5.89
N HIS A 37 10.96 -13.80 6.10
CA HIS A 37 10.45 -15.13 5.81
C HIS A 37 9.64 -15.67 7.00
N ARG A 38 8.45 -16.24 6.78
CA ARG A 38 7.58 -16.74 7.88
C ARG A 38 8.20 -17.91 8.67
N GLY A 39 9.10 -18.67 8.05
CA GLY A 39 9.91 -19.70 8.71
C GLY A 39 11.26 -19.20 9.25
N CYS A 40 11.45 -17.89 9.41
CA CYS A 40 12.65 -17.26 9.98
C CYS A 40 13.97 -17.57 9.24
N ILE A 41 13.93 -17.71 7.90
CA ILE A 41 15.16 -17.81 7.10
C ILE A 41 15.72 -16.39 6.96
N ALA A 42 16.85 -16.14 7.62
CA ALA A 42 17.53 -14.86 7.56
C ALA A 42 18.08 -14.57 6.15
N ASP A 43 18.01 -13.31 5.74
CA ASP A 43 18.63 -12.77 4.53
C ASP A 43 18.32 -13.55 3.24
N LEU A 44 17.12 -14.14 3.16
CA LEU A 44 16.69 -14.92 1.99
C LEU A 44 16.65 -14.04 0.73
N THR A 45 16.07 -12.85 0.85
CA THR A 45 15.78 -11.90 -0.23
C THR A 45 16.90 -10.90 -0.51
N ARG A 46 17.93 -10.84 0.33
CA ARG A 46 19.07 -9.94 0.13
C ARG A 46 19.95 -10.44 -1.00
N THR A 47 20.13 -9.64 -2.04
CA THR A 47 20.91 -10.01 -3.24
C THR A 47 22.35 -10.38 -2.91
N SER A 48 23.00 -9.67 -1.98
CA SER A 48 24.35 -9.98 -1.51
C SER A 48 24.42 -11.35 -0.83
N SER A 49 23.43 -11.69 0.00
CA SER A 49 23.33 -13.00 0.63
C SER A 49 23.00 -14.11 -0.38
N MET A 50 22.22 -13.82 -1.42
CA MET A 50 22.01 -14.74 -2.54
C MET A 50 23.32 -15.04 -3.27
N ALA A 51 24.09 -13.99 -3.62
CA ALA A 51 25.40 -14.14 -4.26
C ALA A 51 26.37 -14.93 -3.37
N GLY A 52 26.42 -14.61 -2.08
CA GLY A 52 27.24 -15.32 -1.09
C GLY A 52 26.91 -16.81 -0.99
N ARG A 53 25.63 -17.21 -1.04
CA ARG A 53 25.24 -18.63 -1.06
C ARG A 53 25.79 -19.36 -2.29
N VAL A 54 25.73 -18.73 -3.47
CA VAL A 54 26.29 -19.31 -4.71
C VAL A 54 27.81 -19.40 -4.62
N PHE A 55 28.47 -18.34 -4.14
CA PHE A 55 29.91 -18.30 -3.97
C PHE A 55 30.43 -19.37 -3.00
N VAL A 56 29.78 -19.56 -1.85
CA VAL A 56 30.10 -20.63 -0.89
C VAL A 56 29.90 -22.01 -1.50
N ALA A 57 28.82 -22.22 -2.27
CA ALA A 57 28.58 -23.49 -2.95
C ALA A 57 29.65 -23.79 -4.00
N LEU A 58 30.05 -22.78 -4.77
CA LEU A 58 31.15 -22.85 -5.74
C LEU A 58 32.48 -23.21 -5.06
N LEU A 59 32.85 -22.52 -3.97
CA LEU A 59 34.06 -22.80 -3.19
C LEU A 59 34.09 -24.25 -2.71
N LYS A 60 33.01 -24.73 -2.09
CA LYS A 60 32.89 -26.11 -1.60
C LYS A 60 33.07 -27.11 -2.73
N LYS A 61 32.50 -26.83 -3.91
CA LYS A 61 32.58 -27.69 -5.09
C LYS A 61 34.00 -27.74 -5.67
N CYS A 62 34.73 -26.63 -5.64
CA CYS A 62 36.14 -26.56 -6.08
C CYS A 62 37.11 -27.20 -5.07
N GLN A 63 36.86 -27.07 -3.76
CA GLN A 63 37.71 -27.66 -2.70
C GLN A 63 37.58 -29.18 -2.60
N THR A 64 36.38 -29.71 -2.83
CA THR A 64 36.12 -31.16 -2.72
C THR A 64 36.69 -31.98 -3.88
N ARG A 65 37.19 -31.32 -4.93
CA ARG A 65 37.77 -31.99 -6.11
C ARG A 65 39.27 -31.73 -6.22
N GLN A 66 40.06 -32.74 -5.86
CA GLN A 66 41.49 -32.79 -6.13
C GLN A 66 41.82 -33.28 -7.56
N ASP A 67 40.84 -33.36 -8.46
CA ASP A 67 41.06 -33.74 -9.85
C ASP A 67 41.90 -32.70 -10.60
N ALA A 68 42.86 -33.18 -11.40
CA ALA A 68 43.74 -32.35 -12.24
C ALA A 68 42.98 -31.49 -13.28
N ARG A 69 41.69 -31.77 -13.55
CA ARG A 69 40.83 -30.94 -14.42
C ARG A 69 40.21 -29.74 -13.70
N CYS A 70 40.17 -29.75 -12.36
CA CYS A 70 39.62 -28.66 -11.56
C CYS A 70 40.68 -27.59 -11.22
N SER A 71 41.96 -27.93 -11.25
CA SER A 71 43.08 -26.99 -10.99
C SER A 71 43.27 -25.95 -12.09
N THR A 72 42.83 -26.22 -13.32
CA THR A 72 42.87 -25.29 -14.48
C THR A 72 41.48 -24.79 -14.90
N CYS A 73 40.46 -25.04 -14.07
CA CYS A 73 39.10 -24.62 -14.38
C CYS A 73 38.94 -23.10 -14.28
N VAL A 74 38.40 -22.46 -15.32
CA VAL A 74 38.11 -21.01 -15.37
C VAL A 74 37.33 -20.55 -14.13
N VAL A 75 36.39 -21.37 -13.65
CA VAL A 75 35.59 -21.08 -12.45
C VAL A 75 36.47 -20.97 -11.21
N ARG A 76 37.47 -21.85 -11.06
CA ARG A 76 38.39 -21.82 -9.92
C ARG A 76 39.29 -20.59 -9.98
N THR A 77 39.85 -20.28 -11.15
CA THR A 77 40.70 -19.09 -11.35
C THR A 77 39.95 -17.80 -11.03
N GLU A 78 38.70 -17.68 -11.44
CA GLU A 78 37.88 -16.49 -11.16
C GLU A 78 37.59 -16.34 -9.65
N ILE A 79 37.32 -17.45 -8.96
CA ILE A 79 37.10 -17.47 -7.51
C ILE A 79 38.38 -17.10 -6.76
N GLU A 80 39.52 -17.71 -7.12
CA GLU A 80 40.82 -17.42 -6.51
C GLU A 80 41.22 -15.96 -6.75
N SER A 81 41.05 -15.45 -7.97
CA SER A 81 41.29 -14.04 -8.28
C SER A 81 40.40 -13.09 -7.47
N SER A 82 39.11 -13.39 -7.33
CA SER A 82 38.19 -12.60 -6.49
C SER A 82 38.63 -12.56 -5.02
N LEU A 83 39.11 -13.69 -4.47
CA LEU A 83 39.65 -13.77 -3.11
C LEU A 83 40.95 -12.98 -2.96
N GLU A 84 41.85 -13.02 -3.95
CA GLU A 84 43.12 -12.30 -3.95
C GLU A 84 42.92 -10.78 -4.07
N THR A 85 42.04 -10.33 -4.96
CA THR A 85 41.81 -8.90 -5.20
C THR A 85 40.77 -8.29 -4.27
N GLY A 86 40.04 -9.10 -3.51
CA GLY A 86 38.90 -8.68 -2.70
C GLY A 86 37.73 -8.13 -3.52
N LYS A 87 37.67 -8.43 -4.82
CA LYS A 87 36.63 -7.90 -5.72
C LYS A 87 35.41 -8.80 -5.64
N GLU A 88 34.28 -8.24 -5.24
CA GLU A 88 33.02 -8.98 -5.10
C GLU A 88 32.49 -9.44 -6.48
N ILE A 89 32.10 -10.71 -6.58
CA ILE A 89 31.48 -11.26 -7.80
C ILE A 89 29.99 -10.91 -7.78
N SER A 90 29.48 -10.31 -8.86
CA SER A 90 28.07 -9.99 -8.98
C SER A 90 27.18 -11.24 -8.96
N PHE A 91 25.92 -11.06 -8.58
CA PHE A 91 24.98 -12.19 -8.41
C PHE A 91 24.78 -13.01 -9.69
N ASP A 92 24.56 -12.34 -10.81
CA ASP A 92 24.42 -12.92 -12.14
C ASP A 92 25.68 -13.69 -12.54
N LYS A 93 26.87 -13.10 -12.32
CA LYS A 93 28.15 -13.73 -12.62
C LYS A 93 28.39 -14.97 -11.77
N ALA A 94 28.07 -14.92 -10.49
CA ALA A 94 28.16 -16.08 -9.60
C ALA A 94 27.25 -17.22 -10.09
N CYS A 95 26.04 -16.90 -10.56
CA CYS A 95 25.13 -17.89 -11.15
C CYS A 95 25.69 -18.48 -12.46
N GLU A 96 26.29 -17.67 -13.34
CA GLU A 96 26.96 -18.16 -14.56
C GLU A 96 28.11 -19.11 -14.26
N LEU A 97 28.96 -18.75 -13.31
CA LEU A 97 30.08 -19.59 -12.87
C LEU A 97 29.59 -20.93 -12.33
N TRP A 98 28.44 -20.97 -11.65
CA TRP A 98 27.83 -22.23 -11.23
C TRP A 98 27.44 -23.11 -12.42
N GLU A 99 26.83 -22.55 -13.46
CA GLU A 99 26.47 -23.31 -14.66
C GLU A 99 27.69 -23.85 -15.40
N TRP A 100 28.78 -23.08 -15.43
CA TRP A 100 30.05 -23.47 -16.07
C TRP A 100 30.92 -24.38 -15.20
N SER A 101 30.59 -24.54 -13.91
CA SER A 101 31.36 -25.39 -13.01
C SER A 101 31.45 -26.84 -13.53
N CYS A 102 32.61 -27.47 -13.34
CA CYS A 102 32.91 -28.80 -13.88
C CYS A 102 31.78 -29.80 -13.52
N PRO A 103 31.25 -30.55 -14.50
CA PRO A 103 30.24 -31.56 -14.22
C PRO A 103 30.78 -32.55 -13.19
N GLY A 104 30.00 -32.84 -12.15
CA GLY A 104 30.27 -34.02 -11.32
C GLY A 104 29.91 -35.28 -12.07
N ASP A 105 30.39 -36.41 -11.57
CA ASP A 105 30.07 -37.73 -12.10
C ASP A 105 28.59 -37.80 -12.54
N ARG A 106 28.40 -37.73 -13.86
CA ARG A 106 27.16 -37.99 -14.59
C ARG A 106 25.91 -37.19 -14.15
N VAL A 107 25.98 -35.87 -14.03
CA VAL A 107 24.78 -35.03 -13.83
C VAL A 107 24.53 -34.07 -14.99
N GLY A 108 23.41 -34.26 -15.71
CA GLY A 108 22.98 -33.42 -16.83
C GLY A 108 22.69 -31.96 -16.45
N GLU A 109 22.72 -31.06 -17.44
CA GLU A 109 22.55 -29.60 -17.29
C GLU A 109 21.27 -29.22 -16.52
N SER A 110 20.16 -29.93 -16.74
CA SER A 110 18.87 -29.69 -16.07
C SER A 110 18.98 -29.81 -14.55
N ARG A 111 19.73 -30.79 -14.04
CA ARG A 111 19.84 -31.06 -12.59
C ARG A 111 20.77 -30.06 -11.88
N ARG A 112 21.80 -29.54 -12.57
CA ARG A 112 22.65 -28.43 -12.06
C ARG A 112 21.86 -27.13 -11.85
N ARG A 113 20.98 -26.80 -12.80
CA ARG A 113 20.09 -25.63 -12.68
C ARG A 113 19.11 -25.79 -11.53
N CYS A 114 18.54 -26.99 -11.35
CA CYS A 114 17.63 -27.28 -10.25
C CYS A 114 18.31 -27.15 -8.88
N GLU A 115 19.53 -27.66 -8.74
CA GLU A 115 20.35 -27.51 -7.52
C GLU A 115 20.58 -26.03 -7.20
N LEU A 116 20.98 -25.21 -8.19
CA LEU A 116 21.14 -23.77 -8.03
C LEU A 116 19.86 -23.09 -7.53
N VAL A 117 18.75 -23.29 -8.24
CA VAL A 117 17.47 -22.63 -7.96
C VAL A 117 16.88 -23.06 -6.62
N ARG A 118 16.89 -24.36 -6.31
CA ARG A 118 16.16 -24.92 -5.17
C ARG A 118 17.00 -25.03 -3.90
N GLU A 119 18.23 -25.50 -4.02
CA GLU A 119 19.03 -25.88 -2.85
C GLU A 119 19.94 -24.72 -2.41
N ILE A 120 20.56 -24.04 -3.37
CA ILE A 120 21.53 -22.96 -3.10
C ILE A 120 20.81 -21.62 -2.92
N LEU A 121 20.04 -21.21 -3.91
CA LEU A 121 19.32 -19.93 -3.90
C LEU A 121 18.07 -19.98 -3.03
N LYS A 122 17.49 -21.17 -2.87
CA LYS A 122 16.25 -21.42 -2.11
C LYS A 122 15.06 -20.62 -2.65
N ILE A 123 14.95 -20.49 -3.97
CA ILE A 123 13.87 -19.73 -4.62
C ILE A 123 12.46 -20.22 -4.23
N PRO A 124 12.18 -21.52 -4.04
CA PRO A 124 10.86 -21.95 -3.56
C PRO A 124 10.44 -21.30 -2.24
N GLU A 125 11.37 -21.02 -1.34
CA GLU A 125 11.11 -20.38 -0.03
C GLU A 125 10.64 -18.92 -0.18
N PHE A 126 10.88 -18.28 -1.33
CA PHE A 126 10.41 -16.91 -1.59
C PHE A 126 8.88 -16.83 -1.67
N ALA A 127 8.19 -17.96 -1.93
CA ALA A 127 6.72 -18.01 -1.87
C ALA A 127 6.18 -17.84 -0.44
N ASN A 128 7.02 -17.97 0.57
CA ASN A 128 6.68 -17.85 1.98
C ASN A 128 7.28 -16.59 2.63
N VAL A 129 7.76 -15.66 1.81
CA VAL A 129 8.17 -14.32 2.25
C VAL A 129 6.93 -13.48 2.54
N GLU A 130 6.99 -12.68 3.60
CA GLU A 130 5.94 -11.75 3.97
C GLU A 130 6.06 -10.46 3.19
N PRO A 131 4.93 -9.90 2.67
CA PRO A 131 4.97 -8.61 2.01
C PRO A 131 5.45 -7.48 2.96
N PRO A 132 6.48 -6.71 2.56
CA PRO A 132 6.84 -5.42 3.16
C PRO A 132 5.74 -4.35 3.00
N LYS A 133 5.91 -3.19 3.67
CA LYS A 133 4.88 -2.12 3.66
C LYS A 133 4.66 -1.55 2.25
N ALA A 134 5.71 -1.40 1.45
CA ALA A 134 5.63 -0.91 0.07
C ALA A 134 4.59 -1.66 -0.77
N HIS A 135 4.56 -2.99 -0.67
CA HIS A 135 3.62 -3.83 -1.43
C HIS A 135 2.16 -3.55 -1.05
N TYR A 136 1.87 -3.28 0.22
CA TYR A 136 0.54 -2.90 0.66
C TYR A 136 0.14 -1.51 0.15
N TYR A 137 1.03 -0.53 0.19
CA TYR A 137 0.72 0.81 -0.33
C TYR A 137 0.49 0.80 -1.85
N ILE A 138 1.27 0.00 -2.61
CA ILE A 138 1.01 -0.25 -4.04
C ILE A 138 -0.37 -0.92 -4.22
N ALA A 139 -0.69 -1.91 -3.38
CA ALA A 139 -1.98 -2.58 -3.41
C ALA A 139 -3.15 -1.62 -3.11
N PHE A 140 -2.97 -0.66 -2.20
CA PHE A 140 -3.98 0.37 -1.90
C PHE A 140 -4.22 1.30 -3.10
N LEU A 141 -3.16 1.72 -3.77
CA LEU A 141 -3.26 2.49 -5.01
C LEU A 141 -3.95 1.70 -6.13
N ALA A 142 -3.71 0.38 -6.21
CA ALA A 142 -4.44 -0.50 -7.11
C ALA A 142 -5.92 -0.65 -6.73
N ARG A 143 -6.25 -0.68 -5.43
CA ARG A 143 -7.64 -0.69 -4.93
C ARG A 143 -8.39 0.61 -5.23
N GLU A 144 -7.71 1.74 -5.24
CA GLU A 144 -8.27 3.02 -5.72
C GLU A 144 -8.40 3.06 -7.26
N GLY A 145 -7.89 2.05 -7.96
CA GLY A 145 -8.01 1.91 -9.40
C GLY A 145 -7.02 2.75 -10.20
N LEU A 146 -5.96 3.23 -9.55
CA LEU A 146 -4.89 4.04 -10.15
C LEU A 146 -3.76 3.19 -10.76
N ILE A 147 -3.62 1.95 -10.29
CA ILE A 147 -2.66 0.97 -10.79
C ILE A 147 -3.43 -0.28 -11.21
N ASP A 148 -3.35 -0.63 -12.49
CA ASP A 148 -3.98 -1.84 -13.07
C ASP A 148 -2.98 -2.98 -13.27
N GLU A 149 -1.69 -2.67 -13.27
CA GLU A 149 -0.63 -3.64 -13.48
C GLU A 149 0.67 -3.26 -12.77
N VAL A 150 1.45 -4.30 -12.43
CA VAL A 150 2.78 -4.21 -11.85
C VAL A 150 3.70 -5.13 -12.65
N ILE A 151 4.88 -4.63 -12.99
CA ILE A 151 5.95 -5.42 -13.59
C ILE A 151 6.99 -5.68 -12.51
N THR A 152 7.44 -6.92 -12.35
CA THR A 152 8.46 -7.24 -11.36
C THR A 152 9.45 -8.30 -11.84
N THR A 153 10.68 -8.15 -11.36
CA THR A 153 11.76 -9.12 -11.52
C THR A 153 11.97 -9.96 -10.26
N ASN A 154 11.17 -9.74 -9.22
CA ASN A 154 11.25 -10.49 -7.96
C ASN A 154 10.63 -11.88 -8.09
N TYR A 155 11.20 -12.87 -7.41
CA TYR A 155 10.67 -14.25 -7.41
C TYR A 155 9.54 -14.47 -6.42
N ASP A 156 9.50 -13.68 -5.34
CA ASP A 156 8.55 -13.77 -4.23
C ASP A 156 7.08 -13.53 -4.61
N THR A 157 6.15 -13.85 -3.73
CA THR A 157 4.71 -13.66 -3.99
C THR A 157 4.14 -12.43 -3.28
N CYS A 158 4.98 -11.45 -2.93
CA CYS A 158 4.59 -10.37 -2.02
C CYS A 158 3.49 -9.48 -2.60
N MET A 159 3.55 -9.16 -3.90
CA MET A 159 2.59 -8.24 -4.53
C MET A 159 1.20 -8.86 -4.64
N GLU A 160 1.10 -10.10 -5.13
CA GLU A 160 -0.17 -10.80 -5.23
C GLU A 160 -0.76 -11.07 -3.84
N GLU A 161 0.06 -11.40 -2.85
CA GLU A 161 -0.40 -11.62 -1.49
C GLU A 161 -0.90 -10.31 -0.85
N ALA A 162 -0.13 -9.22 -0.94
CA ALA A 162 -0.55 -7.93 -0.39
C ALA A 162 -1.87 -7.45 -1.00
N PHE A 163 -2.05 -7.60 -2.32
CA PHE A 163 -3.29 -7.22 -2.98
C PHE A 163 -4.49 -8.09 -2.54
N CYS A 164 -4.30 -9.41 -2.46
CA CYS A 164 -5.34 -10.33 -1.96
C CYS A 164 -5.73 -10.03 -0.51
N ALA A 165 -4.74 -9.73 0.33
CA ALA A 165 -4.94 -9.38 1.73
C ALA A 165 -5.85 -8.15 1.90
N THR A 166 -5.83 -7.18 0.98
CA THR A 166 -6.76 -6.03 1.03
C THR A 166 -8.25 -6.40 0.96
N PHE A 167 -8.57 -7.62 0.50
CA PHE A 167 -9.94 -8.14 0.42
C PHE A 167 -10.28 -9.14 1.53
N GLY A 168 -9.32 -9.52 2.38
CA GLY A 168 -9.51 -10.54 3.40
C GLY A 168 -9.34 -11.96 2.88
N PHE A 169 -8.72 -12.14 1.72
CA PHE A 169 -8.33 -13.46 1.25
C PHE A 169 -7.08 -13.92 1.98
N GLY A 170 -7.11 -15.16 2.49
CA GLY A 170 -5.91 -15.84 2.99
C GLY A 170 -4.89 -16.06 1.86
N SER A 171 -3.66 -16.43 2.25
CA SER A 171 -2.51 -16.66 1.35
C SER A 171 -2.95 -17.35 0.06
N ALA A 172 -2.90 -16.61 -1.06
CA ALA A 172 -3.28 -17.02 -2.41
C ALA A 172 -4.32 -18.17 -2.46
N SER A 173 -5.57 -17.86 -2.07
CA SER A 173 -6.70 -18.78 -2.21
C SER A 173 -6.60 -19.57 -3.51
N GLU A 174 -6.53 -20.91 -3.40
CA GLU A 174 -6.49 -21.82 -4.55
C GLU A 174 -7.79 -21.78 -5.39
N SER A 175 -8.79 -21.00 -4.95
CA SER A 175 -9.98 -20.70 -5.73
C SER A 175 -9.63 -19.77 -6.90
N GLY A 176 -10.21 -20.05 -8.09
CA GLY A 176 -10.07 -19.22 -9.28
C GLY A 176 -10.65 -17.79 -9.18
N ASP A 177 -10.90 -17.28 -7.97
CA ASP A 177 -11.43 -15.94 -7.66
C ASP A 177 -10.35 -14.98 -7.12
N SER A 178 -9.06 -15.34 -7.21
CA SER A 178 -7.96 -14.44 -6.80
C SER A 178 -8.03 -13.09 -7.55
N PRO A 179 -8.06 -11.94 -6.86
CA PRO A 179 -8.07 -10.63 -7.48
C PRO A 179 -6.70 -10.22 -8.05
N ALA A 180 -5.62 -10.96 -7.74
CA ALA A 180 -4.33 -10.80 -8.38
C ALA A 180 -4.16 -11.83 -9.51
N LEU A 181 -3.91 -11.34 -10.73
CA LEU A 181 -3.64 -12.15 -11.92
C LEU A 181 -2.13 -12.21 -12.16
N VAL A 182 -1.51 -13.34 -11.83
CA VAL A 182 -0.06 -13.52 -11.98
C VAL A 182 0.26 -14.05 -13.37
N VAL A 183 1.08 -13.32 -14.12
CA VAL A 183 1.45 -13.62 -15.50
C VAL A 183 2.96 -13.86 -15.61
N ARG A 184 3.34 -15.07 -16.01
CA ARG A 184 4.72 -15.60 -16.00
C ARG A 184 5.15 -16.12 -17.37
N ASN A 185 4.19 -16.39 -18.25
CA ASN A 185 4.43 -16.94 -19.58
C ASN A 185 3.39 -16.44 -20.61
N LEU A 186 3.63 -16.72 -21.88
CA LEU A 186 2.77 -16.29 -23.00
C LEU A 186 1.33 -16.82 -22.91
N ASN A 187 1.14 -18.04 -22.40
CA ASN A 187 -0.20 -18.61 -22.28
C ASN A 187 -1.01 -17.88 -21.20
N GLU A 188 -0.41 -17.63 -20.04
CA GLU A 188 -1.03 -16.81 -18.99
C GLU A 188 -1.28 -15.37 -19.48
N TYR A 189 -0.36 -14.79 -20.25
CA TYR A 189 -0.56 -13.47 -20.87
C TYR A 189 -1.80 -13.44 -21.79
N ARG A 190 -1.99 -14.48 -22.61
CA ARG A 190 -3.15 -14.61 -23.49
C ARG A 190 -4.47 -14.70 -22.72
N VAL A 191 -4.50 -15.43 -21.61
CA VAL A 191 -5.72 -15.66 -20.83
C VAL A 191 -6.04 -14.48 -19.92
N GLU A 192 -5.02 -13.94 -19.25
CA GLU A 192 -5.19 -12.98 -18.15
C GLU A 192 -4.97 -11.52 -18.57
N GLY A 193 -4.13 -11.26 -19.59
CA GLY A 193 -3.71 -9.91 -19.97
C GLY A 193 -4.87 -8.99 -20.38
N GLY A 194 -5.93 -9.55 -20.97
CA GLY A 194 -7.13 -8.82 -21.37
C GLY A 194 -8.18 -8.64 -20.27
N ARG A 195 -8.08 -9.36 -19.14
CA ARG A 195 -9.11 -9.35 -18.10
C ARG A 195 -9.02 -8.07 -17.26
N LYS A 196 -10.16 -7.45 -16.99
CA LYS A 196 -10.24 -6.20 -16.20
C LYS A 196 -10.94 -6.39 -14.86
N PHE A 197 -11.92 -7.28 -14.79
CA PHE A 197 -12.75 -7.48 -13.60
C PHE A 197 -12.94 -8.96 -13.30
N ALA A 198 -13.10 -9.26 -12.01
CA ALA A 198 -13.40 -10.59 -11.53
C ALA A 198 -14.81 -11.05 -11.88
N ASN A 199 -14.92 -12.33 -12.25
CA ASN A 199 -16.17 -13.00 -12.57
C ASN A 199 -16.80 -13.53 -11.28
N GLY A 200 -17.22 -12.61 -10.39
CA GLY A 200 -17.82 -12.94 -9.11
C GLY A 200 -19.05 -12.06 -8.81
N ARG A 201 -19.76 -12.37 -7.72
CA ARG A 201 -20.92 -11.57 -7.26
C ARG A 201 -20.56 -10.10 -6.98
N THR A 202 -19.32 -9.86 -6.59
CA THR A 202 -18.76 -8.50 -6.41
C THR A 202 -17.81 -8.22 -7.56
N LYS A 203 -18.11 -7.19 -8.36
CA LYS A 203 -17.25 -6.74 -9.45
C LYS A 203 -15.99 -6.10 -8.87
N ARG A 204 -14.88 -6.83 -8.85
CA ARG A 204 -13.56 -6.37 -8.37
C ARG A 204 -12.64 -6.14 -9.55
N ARG A 205 -11.81 -5.08 -9.52
CA ARG A 205 -10.75 -4.91 -10.53
C ARG A 205 -9.64 -5.92 -10.27
N TYR A 206 -9.09 -6.46 -11.35
CA TYR A 206 -7.90 -7.30 -11.27
C TYR A 206 -6.64 -6.44 -11.23
N LEU A 207 -5.68 -6.84 -10.41
CA LEU A 207 -4.30 -6.38 -10.54
C LEU A 207 -3.50 -7.41 -11.33
N LYS A 208 -2.86 -7.00 -12.42
CA LYS A 208 -1.98 -7.88 -13.20
C LYS A 208 -0.57 -7.78 -12.66
N VAL A 209 0.02 -8.91 -12.29
CA VAL A 209 1.39 -8.98 -11.77
C VAL A 209 2.23 -9.75 -12.80
N TYR A 210 3.00 -9.02 -13.61
CA TYR A 210 3.88 -9.60 -14.62
C TYR A 210 5.22 -9.95 -14.01
N LYS A 211 5.54 -11.25 -13.95
CA LYS A 211 6.74 -11.78 -13.30
C LYS A 211 7.76 -12.21 -14.34
N ILE A 212 8.68 -11.31 -14.67
CA ILE A 212 9.63 -11.48 -15.77
C ILE A 212 10.61 -12.63 -15.49
N ASN A 213 11.21 -12.63 -14.30
CA ASN A 213 12.26 -13.60 -13.94
C ASN A 213 11.72 -14.97 -13.48
N GLY A 214 10.41 -15.14 -13.43
CA GLY A 214 9.74 -16.34 -12.92
C GLY A 214 9.12 -16.13 -11.54
N CYS A 215 8.57 -17.21 -10.96
CA CYS A 215 7.78 -17.15 -9.74
C CYS A 215 8.06 -18.34 -8.82
N ALA A 216 8.35 -18.05 -7.56
CA ALA A 216 8.60 -19.05 -6.52
C ALA A 216 7.42 -20.02 -6.35
N SER A 217 6.18 -19.52 -6.38
CA SER A 217 4.99 -20.37 -6.21
C SER A 217 4.84 -21.44 -7.29
N SER A 218 5.42 -21.24 -8.48
CA SER A 218 5.40 -22.23 -9.55
C SER A 218 6.39 -23.39 -9.32
N LEU A 219 7.42 -23.17 -8.51
CA LEU A 219 8.36 -24.22 -8.09
C LEU A 219 7.80 -25.07 -6.93
N CYS A 220 6.82 -24.55 -6.20
CA CYS A 220 6.15 -25.27 -5.11
C CYS A 220 5.02 -26.19 -5.63
N LYS A 221 4.54 -25.98 -6.86
CA LYS A 221 3.38 -26.67 -7.43
C LYS A 221 3.82 -27.81 -8.37
N GLY A 222 3.86 -29.04 -7.87
CA GLY A 222 4.01 -30.26 -8.69
C GLY A 222 4.95 -31.32 -8.11
N GLY A 223 4.88 -32.55 -8.66
CA GLY A 223 5.85 -33.61 -8.38
C GLY A 223 7.25 -33.24 -8.87
N LYS A 224 8.29 -33.94 -8.36
CA LYS A 224 9.72 -33.62 -8.61
C LYS A 224 10.04 -33.32 -10.09
N ASP A 225 9.55 -34.14 -11.02
CA ASP A 225 9.87 -34.02 -12.45
C ASP A 225 9.33 -32.73 -13.10
N LYS A 226 8.10 -32.30 -12.75
CA LYS A 226 7.54 -31.02 -13.25
C LYS A 226 8.28 -29.81 -12.70
N CYS A 227 8.82 -29.94 -11.50
CA CYS A 227 9.60 -28.86 -10.90
C CYS A 227 10.99 -28.73 -11.54
N GLU A 228 11.61 -29.85 -11.94
CA GLU A 228 12.91 -29.79 -12.62
C GLU A 228 12.83 -29.02 -13.95
N ASP A 229 11.76 -29.23 -14.72
CA ASP A 229 11.53 -28.49 -15.95
C ASP A 229 11.24 -27.01 -15.72
N TYR A 230 10.56 -26.64 -14.64
CA TYR A 230 10.29 -25.24 -14.35
C TYR A 230 11.53 -24.47 -13.87
N CYS A 231 12.56 -25.12 -13.32
CA CYS A 231 13.80 -24.43 -12.92
C CYS A 231 14.51 -23.75 -14.11
N LYS A 232 14.33 -24.27 -15.33
CA LYS A 232 14.80 -23.65 -16.59
C LYS A 232 14.06 -22.35 -16.92
N ASN A 233 12.86 -22.16 -16.36
CA ASN A 233 12.07 -20.96 -16.52
C ASN A 233 12.35 -19.93 -15.41
N ILE A 234 13.28 -20.14 -14.47
CA ILE A 234 13.76 -19.03 -13.64
C ILE A 234 14.85 -18.30 -14.43
N LEU A 235 14.91 -16.97 -14.42
CA LEU A 235 16.01 -16.20 -15.03
C LEU A 235 17.04 -15.85 -13.97
N LEU A 236 18.33 -16.10 -14.21
CA LEU A 236 19.42 -15.81 -13.26
C LEU A 236 20.64 -15.18 -13.93
N THR A 237 20.93 -15.55 -15.19
CA THR A 237 22.17 -15.19 -15.90
C THR A 237 21.91 -14.32 -17.12
N GLU A 238 22.95 -13.69 -17.68
CA GLU A 238 22.81 -12.92 -18.92
C GLU A 238 22.45 -13.84 -20.11
N LYS A 239 22.98 -15.07 -20.13
CA LYS A 239 22.61 -16.10 -21.10
C LYS A 239 21.11 -16.41 -21.09
N ASP A 240 20.49 -16.49 -19.91
CA ASP A 240 19.05 -16.73 -19.79
C ASP A 240 18.21 -15.60 -20.44
N LEU A 241 18.78 -14.39 -20.53
CA LEU A 241 18.16 -13.24 -21.18
C LEU A 241 18.29 -13.28 -22.70
N GLN A 242 19.36 -13.89 -23.22
CA GLN A 242 19.60 -14.04 -24.65
C GLN A 242 18.66 -15.07 -25.31
N ASP A 243 18.24 -16.13 -24.59
CA ASP A 243 17.26 -17.13 -25.08
C ASP A 243 15.80 -16.66 -24.91
N TRP A 244 15.52 -15.44 -25.36
CA TRP A 244 14.26 -14.72 -25.17
C TRP A 244 13.07 -15.30 -25.95
N GLY A 245 13.27 -16.36 -26.73
CA GLY A 245 12.28 -16.95 -27.63
C GLY A 245 10.96 -17.32 -26.95
N LYS A 246 11.00 -17.88 -25.73
CA LYS A 246 9.82 -18.26 -24.94
C LYS A 246 9.20 -17.09 -24.14
N ARG A 247 9.86 -15.92 -24.15
CA ARG A 247 9.56 -14.75 -23.30
C ARG A 247 9.43 -13.45 -24.08
N ARG A 248 9.32 -13.49 -25.41
CA ARG A 248 9.07 -12.32 -26.27
C ARG A 248 7.91 -11.46 -25.77
N TRP A 249 6.86 -12.10 -25.23
CA TRP A 249 5.71 -11.43 -24.63
C TRP A 249 6.09 -10.40 -23.56
N ALA A 250 7.08 -10.70 -22.69
CA ALA A 250 7.48 -9.83 -21.60
C ALA A 250 8.27 -8.63 -22.12
N ARG A 251 9.14 -8.86 -23.11
CA ARG A 251 9.85 -7.79 -23.80
C ARG A 251 8.89 -6.89 -24.56
N ASP A 252 7.96 -7.47 -25.32
CA ASP A 252 7.00 -6.71 -26.13
C ASP A 252 6.04 -5.91 -25.23
N LEU A 253 5.59 -6.48 -24.11
CA LEU A 253 4.86 -5.77 -23.06
C LEU A 253 5.67 -4.61 -22.50
N PHE A 254 6.91 -4.85 -22.08
CA PHE A 254 7.76 -3.82 -21.48
C PHE A 254 8.04 -2.68 -22.48
N ARG A 255 8.32 -3.03 -23.74
CA ARG A 255 8.49 -2.09 -24.86
C ARG A 255 7.23 -1.23 -25.07
N ASP A 256 6.05 -1.86 -25.08
CA ASP A 256 4.78 -1.15 -25.21
C ASP A 256 4.51 -0.19 -24.02
N ARG A 257 4.82 -0.61 -22.79
CA ARG A 257 4.65 0.25 -21.62
C ARG A 257 5.61 1.42 -21.60
N LEU A 258 6.87 1.22 -21.97
CA LEU A 258 7.83 2.31 -22.12
C LEU A 258 7.39 3.35 -23.16
N ARG A 259 6.63 2.95 -24.18
CA ARG A 259 6.10 3.89 -25.19
C ARG A 259 4.86 4.63 -24.74
N SER A 260 4.00 3.98 -23.96
CA SER A 260 2.63 4.45 -23.72
C SER A 260 2.36 4.94 -22.30
N ARG A 261 3.23 4.61 -21.33
CA ARG A 261 3.05 4.86 -19.90
C ARG A 261 4.37 5.23 -19.24
N ALA A 262 4.30 5.91 -18.10
CA ALA A 262 5.48 6.21 -17.30
C ALA A 262 5.79 5.02 -16.38
N LEU A 263 6.95 4.40 -16.59
CA LEU A 263 7.45 3.39 -15.67
C LEU A 263 8.05 4.04 -14.43
N LEU A 264 7.62 3.58 -13.25
CA LEU A 264 8.19 3.97 -11.96
C LEU A 264 9.09 2.84 -11.45
N PHE A 265 10.40 2.98 -11.65
CA PHE A 265 11.39 2.02 -11.20
C PHE A 265 11.65 2.19 -9.70
N SER A 266 11.33 1.18 -8.91
CA SER A 266 11.53 1.16 -7.45
C SER A 266 12.22 -0.13 -7.04
N GLY A 267 13.27 -0.03 -6.23
CA GLY A 267 14.10 -1.18 -5.84
C GLY A 267 14.85 -1.84 -7.00
N PHE A 268 14.91 -1.17 -8.15
CA PHE A 268 15.72 -1.55 -9.29
C PHE A 268 17.14 -0.99 -9.12
N GLY A 269 18.17 -1.76 -9.46
CA GLY A 269 19.56 -1.32 -9.26
C GLY A 269 20.60 -2.42 -9.48
N SER A 270 20.16 -3.68 -9.58
CA SER A 270 20.97 -4.76 -10.12
C SER A 270 21.21 -4.57 -11.62
N ASP A 271 22.32 -5.12 -12.10
CA ASP A 271 22.55 -5.28 -13.53
C ASP A 271 21.54 -6.30 -14.08
N GLU A 272 20.41 -5.78 -14.54
CA GLU A 272 19.43 -6.48 -15.36
C GLU A 272 19.56 -5.94 -16.80
N PRO A 273 20.51 -6.47 -17.60
CA PRO A 273 20.83 -5.94 -18.92
C PRO A 273 19.62 -5.86 -19.84
N GLN A 274 18.65 -6.78 -19.70
CA GLN A 274 17.42 -6.83 -20.50
C GLN A 274 16.51 -5.62 -20.28
N VAL A 275 16.39 -5.14 -19.03
CA VAL A 275 15.55 -3.99 -18.69
C VAL A 275 16.18 -2.74 -19.27
N ARG A 276 17.49 -2.57 -19.00
CA ARG A 276 18.30 -1.47 -19.51
C ARG A 276 18.31 -1.44 -21.03
N HIS A 277 18.68 -2.53 -21.68
CA HIS A 277 18.78 -2.64 -23.14
C HIS A 277 17.44 -2.36 -23.81
N THR A 278 16.32 -2.91 -23.31
CA THR A 278 15.01 -2.63 -23.90
C THR A 278 14.62 -1.16 -23.74
N ALA A 279 14.92 -0.54 -22.59
CA ALA A 279 14.70 0.88 -22.38
C ALA A 279 15.52 1.75 -23.34
N LEU A 280 16.81 1.43 -23.53
CA LEU A 280 17.69 2.11 -24.48
C LEU A 280 17.15 2.01 -25.91
N GLN A 281 16.77 0.80 -26.36
CA GLN A 281 16.20 0.58 -27.69
C GLN A 281 14.90 1.37 -27.91
N VAL A 282 14.02 1.45 -26.90
CA VAL A 282 12.81 2.26 -27.01
C VAL A 282 13.14 3.75 -27.10
N CYS A 283 14.13 4.23 -26.35
CA CYS A 283 14.56 5.62 -26.48
C CYS A 283 15.09 5.89 -27.90
N GLU A 284 15.92 5.00 -28.46
CA GLU A 284 16.41 5.12 -29.84
C GLU A 284 15.28 5.21 -30.87
N GLU A 285 14.17 4.49 -30.70
CA GLU A 285 12.99 4.60 -31.58
C GLU A 285 12.41 6.02 -31.63
N PHE A 286 12.42 6.73 -30.50
CA PHE A 286 11.90 8.09 -30.40
C PHE A 286 12.87 9.16 -30.91
N SER A 287 14.14 8.83 -31.15
CA SER A 287 15.16 9.79 -31.57
C SER A 287 14.87 10.44 -32.93
N SER A 288 14.04 9.80 -33.76
CA SER A 288 13.61 10.31 -35.06
C SER A 288 12.29 11.11 -35.03
N GLU A 289 11.61 11.23 -33.88
CA GLU A 289 10.30 11.89 -33.78
C GLU A 289 10.39 13.30 -33.20
N PRO A 290 9.59 14.27 -33.70
CA PRO A 290 9.58 15.63 -33.20
C PRO A 290 8.96 15.73 -31.79
N LEU A 291 9.61 16.50 -30.91
CA LEU A 291 9.13 16.73 -29.55
C LEU A 291 7.99 17.76 -29.52
N ASN A 292 6.82 17.34 -29.05
CA ASN A 292 5.64 18.20 -28.89
C ASN A 292 5.45 18.74 -27.44
N ALA A 293 6.43 18.54 -26.55
CA ALA A 293 6.36 18.94 -25.14
C ALA A 293 7.38 20.03 -24.80
N ALA A 294 7.04 20.91 -23.85
CA ALA A 294 7.92 21.98 -23.37
C ALA A 294 9.20 21.42 -22.69
N SER A 295 9.08 20.25 -22.05
CA SER A 295 10.20 19.46 -21.54
C SER A 295 9.98 17.99 -21.88
N ILE A 296 11.06 17.29 -22.23
CA ILE A 296 11.05 15.83 -22.41
C ILE A 296 10.50 15.12 -21.17
N TRP A 297 10.81 15.68 -19.98
CA TRP A 297 10.40 15.13 -18.70
C TRP A 297 8.94 15.35 -18.36
N ASP A 298 8.20 16.16 -19.13
CA ASP A 298 6.76 16.37 -18.97
C ASP A 298 5.93 15.35 -19.76
N GLN A 299 6.54 14.66 -20.74
CA GLN A 299 5.86 13.62 -21.51
C GLN A 299 5.26 12.53 -20.62
N ALA A 300 4.07 12.05 -20.98
CA ALA A 300 3.34 11.08 -20.17
C ALA A 300 4.07 9.75 -19.97
N SER A 301 4.96 9.36 -20.91
CA SER A 301 5.80 8.16 -20.85
C SER A 301 7.12 8.35 -20.11
N ALA A 302 7.48 9.59 -19.71
CA ALA A 302 8.77 9.85 -19.10
C ALA A 302 8.95 9.05 -17.80
N PRO A 303 10.02 8.24 -17.68
CA PRO A 303 10.18 7.33 -16.56
C PRO A 303 10.53 8.08 -15.27
N PHE A 304 10.29 7.42 -14.14
CA PHE A 304 10.75 7.83 -12.82
C PHE A 304 11.63 6.76 -12.21
N ILE A 305 12.67 7.16 -11.47
CA ILE A 305 13.54 6.24 -10.75
C ILE A 305 13.56 6.61 -9.27
N VAL A 306 13.42 5.61 -8.41
CA VAL A 306 13.63 5.74 -6.96
C VAL A 306 14.90 4.96 -6.60
N SER A 307 15.98 5.69 -6.34
CA SER A 307 17.24 5.12 -5.87
C SER A 307 17.29 5.08 -4.36
N TYR A 308 17.75 3.96 -3.82
CA TYR A 308 18.03 3.81 -2.40
C TYR A 308 19.19 4.69 -1.95
N TYR A 309 20.18 4.90 -2.82
CA TYR A 309 21.40 5.66 -2.54
C TYR A 309 21.31 7.10 -3.09
N GLU A 310 22.24 7.96 -2.67
CA GLU A 310 22.35 9.35 -3.13
C GLU A 310 22.61 9.48 -4.63
N THR A 311 23.11 8.43 -5.27
CA THR A 311 23.40 8.39 -6.70
C THR A 311 22.57 7.31 -7.40
N LEU A 312 22.39 7.48 -8.70
CA LEU A 312 21.87 6.42 -9.55
C LEU A 312 22.95 5.36 -9.76
N SER A 313 22.55 4.09 -9.74
CA SER A 313 23.35 3.00 -10.29
C SER A 313 23.61 3.22 -11.78
N PHE A 314 24.64 2.55 -12.31
CA PHE A 314 24.98 2.64 -13.73
C PHE A 314 23.77 2.36 -14.65
N SER A 315 23.04 1.28 -14.39
CA SER A 315 21.87 0.89 -15.19
C SER A 315 20.72 1.91 -15.11
N GLN A 316 20.48 2.50 -13.94
CA GLN A 316 19.50 3.58 -13.78
C GLN A 316 19.93 4.86 -14.51
N ALA A 317 21.20 5.26 -14.38
CA ALA A 317 21.75 6.44 -15.02
C ALA A 317 21.66 6.34 -16.55
N GLN A 318 21.96 5.17 -17.13
CA GLN A 318 21.85 4.96 -18.57
C GLN A 318 20.41 5.12 -19.09
N ILE A 319 19.40 4.63 -18.36
CA ILE A 319 17.99 4.81 -18.73
C ILE A 319 17.63 6.31 -18.76
N MET A 320 18.01 7.04 -17.70
CA MET A 320 17.72 8.48 -17.59
C MET A 320 18.45 9.30 -18.66
N GLN A 321 19.72 8.98 -18.93
CA GLN A 321 20.52 9.62 -19.96
C GLN A 321 19.96 9.37 -21.36
N ALA A 322 19.56 8.13 -21.67
CA ALA A 322 18.97 7.82 -22.98
C ALA A 322 17.67 8.59 -23.23
N TYR A 323 16.85 8.74 -22.19
CA TYR A 323 15.63 9.56 -22.29
C TYR A 323 15.95 11.05 -22.45
N ALA A 324 16.92 11.57 -21.69
CA ALA A 324 17.33 12.97 -21.76
C ALA A 324 17.96 13.34 -23.12
N PHE A 325 18.73 12.43 -23.72
CA PHE A 325 19.43 12.65 -24.99
C PHE A 325 18.47 12.89 -26.16
N LEU A 326 17.22 12.45 -26.06
CA LEU A 326 16.15 12.74 -27.02
C LEU A 326 15.85 14.24 -27.14
N ALA A 327 16.20 15.04 -26.13
CA ALA A 327 15.91 16.48 -26.09
C ALA A 327 16.93 17.38 -26.81
N ASN A 328 17.92 16.82 -27.52
CA ASN A 328 19.00 17.57 -28.20
C ASN A 328 19.79 18.55 -27.31
N ASN A 329 19.74 18.39 -25.98
CA ASN A 329 20.56 19.18 -25.06
C ASN A 329 21.82 18.39 -24.68
N PRO A 330 23.03 18.93 -24.89
CA PRO A 330 24.25 18.31 -24.37
C PRO A 330 24.16 18.24 -22.85
N ALA A 331 24.23 17.01 -22.35
CA ALA A 331 23.84 16.64 -20.99
C ALA A 331 24.74 17.29 -19.92
N ASP A 332 24.15 18.17 -19.11
CA ASP A 332 24.65 18.40 -17.76
C ASP A 332 24.02 17.38 -16.80
N SER A 333 24.77 16.90 -15.81
CA SER A 333 24.32 15.86 -14.87
C SER A 333 23.08 16.28 -14.07
N GLU A 334 22.84 17.59 -13.91
CA GLU A 334 21.65 18.15 -13.26
C GLU A 334 20.39 18.04 -14.13
N THR A 335 20.52 18.01 -15.47
CA THR A 335 19.39 17.93 -16.42
C THR A 335 18.95 16.50 -16.75
N THR A 336 19.78 15.51 -16.43
CA THR A 336 19.54 14.09 -16.71
C THR A 336 18.77 13.38 -15.60
N ASN A 337 18.81 13.89 -14.36
CA ASN A 337 18.21 13.25 -13.19
C ASN A 337 16.87 13.89 -12.76
N VAL A 338 16.18 14.58 -13.67
CA VAL A 338 15.00 15.40 -13.34
C VAL A 338 13.85 14.57 -12.78
N ASN A 339 13.60 13.34 -13.26
CA ASN A 339 12.54 12.48 -12.70
C ASN A 339 13.09 11.40 -11.73
N ALA A 340 14.27 11.62 -11.14
CA ALA A 340 14.85 10.71 -10.16
C ALA A 340 14.60 11.20 -8.73
N PHE A 341 14.27 10.26 -7.84
CA PHE A 341 14.31 10.39 -6.40
C PHE A 341 15.55 9.66 -5.88
N LEU A 342 16.38 10.35 -5.10
CA LEU A 342 17.67 9.90 -4.61
C LEU A 342 17.63 9.74 -3.09
N GLY A 343 18.60 9.03 -2.53
CA GLY A 343 18.74 8.84 -1.08
C GLY A 343 18.79 10.16 -0.29
N SER A 344 19.32 11.22 -0.90
CA SER A 344 19.36 12.57 -0.33
C SER A 344 17.96 13.21 -0.18
N ASP A 345 16.95 12.73 -0.90
CA ASP A 345 15.55 13.19 -0.80
C ASP A 345 14.83 12.65 0.44
N VAL A 346 15.44 11.76 1.22
CA VAL A 346 14.82 11.22 2.44
C VAL A 346 14.32 12.32 3.37
N LYS A 347 14.98 13.48 3.40
CA LYS A 347 14.57 14.64 4.21
C LYS A 347 13.20 15.19 3.80
N PHE A 348 12.89 15.17 2.50
CA PHE A 348 11.57 15.55 1.98
C PHE A 348 10.49 14.55 2.44
N PHE A 349 10.79 13.24 2.39
CA PHE A 349 9.85 12.18 2.74
C PHE A 349 9.70 11.93 4.25
N ASN A 350 10.67 12.34 5.07
CA ASN A 350 10.69 12.10 6.51
C ASN A 350 10.38 13.37 7.34
N GLY A 351 9.73 14.37 6.73
CA GLY A 351 9.33 15.60 7.42
C GLY A 351 10.49 16.36 8.05
N GLY A 352 11.66 16.38 7.38
CA GLY A 352 12.85 17.08 7.85
C GLY A 352 13.59 16.43 9.03
N ARG A 353 13.12 15.28 9.55
CA ARG A 353 13.86 14.54 10.59
C ARG A 353 15.18 14.04 9.99
N SER A 354 16.29 14.38 10.64
CA SER A 354 17.62 13.92 10.22
C SER A 354 17.68 12.39 10.34
N SER A 355 17.70 11.72 9.19
CA SER A 355 18.23 10.36 9.13
C SER A 355 19.75 10.50 9.08
N ASP A 356 20.47 9.80 9.96
CA ASP A 356 21.94 9.73 9.93
C ASP A 356 22.45 9.10 8.61
N LYS A 357 21.55 8.50 7.84
CA LYS A 357 21.83 7.89 6.53
C LYS A 357 20.97 8.55 5.46
N ASN A 358 21.59 9.14 4.45
CA ASN A 358 20.92 9.66 3.24
C ASN A 358 20.50 8.50 2.32
N LEU A 359 19.59 7.67 2.82
CA LEU A 359 19.04 6.52 2.13
C LEU A 359 17.54 6.68 2.01
N LEU A 360 16.97 6.30 0.87
CA LEU A 360 15.54 6.39 0.60
C LEU A 360 14.94 4.97 0.48
N PRO A 361 14.42 4.39 1.59
CA PRO A 361 13.78 3.09 1.56
C PRO A 361 12.51 3.09 0.70
N ALA A 362 12.27 1.98 -0.01
CA ALA A 362 11.06 1.80 -0.81
C ALA A 362 9.78 1.90 0.03
N ASP A 363 9.78 1.33 1.24
CA ASP A 363 8.64 1.39 2.17
C ASP A 363 8.24 2.85 2.47
N LEU A 364 9.21 3.72 2.79
CA LEU A 364 8.95 5.13 3.06
C LEU A 364 8.46 5.87 1.82
N PHE A 365 9.07 5.63 0.65
CA PHE A 365 8.67 6.29 -0.59
C PHE A 365 7.22 5.96 -0.97
N TRP A 366 6.86 4.67 -0.99
CA TRP A 366 5.51 4.23 -1.36
C TRP A 366 4.46 4.64 -0.34
N GLU A 367 4.81 4.69 0.95
CA GLU A 367 3.95 5.23 2.00
C GLU A 367 3.57 6.69 1.74
N ARG A 368 4.57 7.55 1.54
CA ARG A 368 4.34 8.98 1.31
C ARG A 368 3.61 9.24 0.00
N LEU A 369 3.92 8.46 -1.05
CA LEU A 369 3.17 8.51 -2.31
C LEU A 369 1.69 8.17 -2.10
N PHE A 370 1.39 7.08 -1.39
CA PHE A 370 0.01 6.70 -1.07
C PHE A 370 -0.71 7.77 -0.25
N GLN A 371 -0.09 8.29 0.81
CA GLN A 371 -0.68 9.33 1.66
C GLN A 371 -1.03 10.58 0.85
N ALA A 372 -0.09 11.09 0.05
CA ALA A 372 -0.32 12.27 -0.78
C ALA A 372 -1.46 12.06 -1.79
N VAL A 373 -1.48 10.90 -2.46
CA VAL A 373 -2.51 10.55 -3.44
C VAL A 373 -3.87 10.39 -2.77
N PHE A 374 -3.94 9.72 -1.61
CA PHE A 374 -5.18 9.55 -0.86
C PHE A 374 -5.84 10.89 -0.53
N TRP A 375 -5.06 11.88 -0.07
CA TRP A 375 -5.62 13.22 0.22
C TRP A 375 -6.10 13.95 -1.04
N ARG A 376 -5.44 13.76 -2.19
CA ARG A 376 -5.92 14.30 -3.47
C ARG A 376 -7.22 13.63 -3.90
N LEU A 377 -7.31 12.30 -3.80
CA LEU A 377 -8.55 11.55 -4.08
C LEU A 377 -9.67 11.97 -3.14
N LEU A 378 -9.40 12.14 -1.84
CA LEU A 378 -10.41 12.56 -0.88
C LEU A 378 -10.93 13.97 -1.16
N ARG A 379 -10.06 14.91 -1.56
CA ARG A 379 -10.49 16.25 -2.00
C ARG A 379 -11.42 16.17 -3.22
N LEU A 380 -11.09 15.33 -4.20
CA LEU A 380 -11.96 15.08 -5.36
C LEU A 380 -13.30 14.46 -4.93
N ALA A 381 -13.26 13.48 -4.02
CA ALA A 381 -14.44 12.82 -3.46
C ALA A 381 -15.32 13.74 -2.59
N CYS A 382 -14.80 14.90 -2.17
CA CYS A 382 -15.53 15.95 -1.43
C CYS A 382 -15.87 17.16 -2.32
N GLY A 383 -15.62 17.10 -3.62
CA GLY A 383 -15.93 18.17 -4.58
C GLY A 383 -17.42 18.48 -4.68
N ARG A 384 -17.78 19.63 -5.27
CA ARG A 384 -19.18 20.12 -5.37
C ARG A 384 -20.16 19.12 -5.99
N GLU A 385 -19.70 18.31 -6.93
CA GLU A 385 -20.51 17.33 -7.67
C GLU A 385 -20.35 15.90 -7.14
N SER A 386 -19.75 15.74 -5.96
CA SER A 386 -19.47 14.42 -5.38
C SER A 386 -20.71 13.76 -4.75
N ALA A 387 -20.66 12.43 -4.64
CA ALA A 387 -21.72 11.65 -4.03
C ALA A 387 -22.00 12.04 -2.56
N VAL A 388 -20.97 12.41 -1.78
CA VAL A 388 -21.16 12.85 -0.39
C VAL A 388 -21.85 14.21 -0.32
N VAL A 389 -21.54 15.14 -1.23
CA VAL A 389 -22.25 16.42 -1.29
C VAL A 389 -23.71 16.17 -1.65
N SER A 390 -24.00 15.38 -2.69
CA SER A 390 -25.38 15.03 -3.04
C SER A 390 -26.13 14.34 -1.90
N PHE A 391 -25.45 13.51 -1.09
CA PHE A 391 -26.02 12.86 0.08
C PHE A 391 -26.41 13.87 1.19
N LEU A 392 -25.60 14.90 1.42
CA LEU A 392 -25.83 15.90 2.48
C LEU A 392 -26.70 17.08 2.04
N LEU A 393 -26.68 17.43 0.75
CA LEU A 393 -27.32 18.63 0.19
C LEU A 393 -28.81 18.80 0.57
N PRO A 394 -29.65 17.74 0.63
CA PRO A 394 -31.07 17.90 0.99
C PRO A 394 -31.32 18.57 2.35
N VAL A 395 -30.36 18.48 3.27
CA VAL A 395 -30.47 19.03 4.63
C VAL A 395 -29.36 20.03 4.97
N LEU A 396 -28.37 20.17 4.10
CA LEU A 396 -27.18 20.99 4.34
C LEU A 396 -26.77 21.70 3.04
N PRO A 397 -27.42 22.83 2.69
CA PRO A 397 -27.04 23.65 1.53
C PRO A 397 -25.55 24.01 1.47
N CYS A 398 -24.89 24.20 2.61
CA CYS A 398 -23.47 24.51 2.70
C CYS A 398 -22.54 23.27 2.73
N ALA A 399 -23.04 22.08 2.35
CA ALA A 399 -22.30 20.81 2.48
C ALA A 399 -20.91 20.84 1.83
N SER A 400 -20.80 21.39 0.62
CA SER A 400 -19.51 21.50 -0.07
C SER A 400 -18.51 22.35 0.73
N SER A 401 -18.93 23.51 1.25
CA SER A 401 -18.06 24.37 2.06
C SER A 401 -17.65 23.70 3.37
N LEU A 402 -18.59 23.03 4.05
CA LEU A 402 -18.29 22.31 5.30
C LEU A 402 -17.29 21.16 5.07
N LEU A 403 -17.42 20.43 3.96
CA LEU A 403 -16.47 19.38 3.59
C LEU A 403 -15.11 19.96 3.23
N VAL A 404 -15.04 21.11 2.55
CA VAL A 404 -13.76 21.81 2.31
C VAL A 404 -13.08 22.17 3.64
N ASP A 405 -13.81 22.73 4.60
CA ASP A 405 -13.28 23.05 5.93
C ASP A 405 -12.81 21.79 6.68
N THR A 406 -13.58 20.71 6.59
CA THR A 406 -13.22 19.39 7.13
C THR A 406 -11.89 18.90 6.55
N ILE A 407 -11.77 18.89 5.22
CA ILE A 407 -10.56 18.39 4.57
C ILE A 407 -9.37 19.31 4.82
N ASN A 408 -9.56 20.62 4.88
CA ASN A 408 -8.49 21.56 5.22
C ASN A 408 -7.96 21.36 6.64
N TRP A 409 -8.79 20.88 7.58
CA TRP A 409 -8.33 20.52 8.93
C TRP A 409 -7.42 19.29 8.93
N PHE A 410 -7.75 18.27 8.13
CA PHE A 410 -6.94 17.04 8.01
C PHE A 410 -5.74 17.17 7.06
N ALA A 411 -5.85 17.99 6.03
CA ALA A 411 -4.84 18.19 5.00
C ALA A 411 -4.90 19.65 4.49
N PRO A 412 -4.23 20.58 5.16
CA PRO A 412 -4.21 22.00 4.76
C PRO A 412 -3.57 22.17 3.37
N GLN A 413 -4.19 22.96 2.48
CA GLN A 413 -3.64 23.20 1.12
C GLN A 413 -2.44 24.15 1.11
N ASN A 414 -2.38 25.11 2.03
CA ASN A 414 -1.38 26.17 2.04
C ASN A 414 -0.14 25.85 2.89
N ALA A 415 -0.04 24.64 3.42
CA ALA A 415 1.10 24.20 4.22
C ALA A 415 1.96 23.25 3.37
N PRO A 416 3.09 23.71 2.81
CA PRO A 416 3.96 22.89 1.97
C PRO A 416 4.48 21.64 2.68
N ASP A 417 4.49 21.64 4.02
CA ASP A 417 4.93 20.52 4.87
C ASP A 417 3.84 19.43 5.06
N HIS A 418 2.62 19.63 4.54
CA HIS A 418 1.47 18.74 4.74
C HIS A 418 0.98 18.06 3.46
N ILE A 419 1.89 17.79 2.51
CA ILE A 419 1.56 17.01 1.30
C ILE A 419 0.96 15.63 1.67
N CYS A 420 1.41 15.05 2.78
CA CYS A 420 0.92 13.78 3.33
C CYS A 420 -0.21 13.93 4.37
N GLY A 421 -0.77 15.13 4.50
CA GLY A 421 -1.76 15.48 5.51
C GLY A 421 -1.15 15.92 6.85
N ARG A 422 -2.03 16.40 7.75
CA ARG A 422 -1.71 16.80 9.12
C ARG A 422 -1.43 15.60 10.03
N PHE A 423 -2.09 14.47 9.78
CA PHE A 423 -1.95 13.23 10.53
C PHE A 423 -1.58 12.08 9.58
N PRO A 424 -0.34 12.04 9.07
CA PRO A 424 0.10 10.97 8.17
C PRO A 424 -0.10 9.58 8.80
N GLU A 425 0.09 9.46 10.12
CA GLU A 425 -0.05 8.22 10.89
C GLU A 425 -1.44 7.58 10.77
N MET A 426 -2.46 8.38 10.45
CA MET A 426 -3.83 7.88 10.21
C MET A 426 -3.91 6.93 9.01
N LEU A 427 -2.95 7.05 8.08
CA LEU A 427 -2.82 6.26 6.85
C LEU A 427 -1.56 5.37 6.87
N GLU A 428 -0.81 5.32 7.97
CA GLU A 428 0.37 4.47 8.12
C GLU A 428 -0.04 3.06 8.55
N LEU A 429 0.68 2.05 8.05
CA LEU A 429 0.51 0.67 8.48
C LEU A 429 1.09 0.48 9.89
N ALA A 430 0.19 0.37 10.87
CA ALA A 430 0.52 0.14 12.27
C ALA A 430 1.17 -1.26 12.47
N GLU A 431 2.36 -1.31 13.05
CA GLU A 431 3.12 -2.56 13.21
C GLU A 431 2.58 -3.47 14.32
N ASP A 432 1.94 -2.87 15.32
CA ASP A 432 1.34 -3.50 16.50
C ASP A 432 -0.06 -4.10 16.23
N GLU A 433 -0.73 -3.70 15.15
CA GLU A 433 -2.13 -4.01 14.90
C GLU A 433 -2.34 -4.66 13.51
N ASP A 434 -1.60 -5.76 13.26
CA ASP A 434 -1.68 -6.58 12.05
C ASP A 434 -1.36 -5.87 10.72
N LYS A 435 -0.64 -4.73 10.72
CA LYS A 435 -0.41 -3.91 9.52
C LYS A 435 -1.73 -3.47 8.89
N VAL A 436 -2.57 -2.80 9.66
CA VAL A 436 -3.81 -2.18 9.20
C VAL A 436 -3.71 -0.67 9.38
N ILE A 437 -4.16 0.09 8.39
CA ILE A 437 -4.19 1.54 8.52
C ILE A 437 -5.30 1.96 9.51
N PRO A 438 -5.05 2.89 10.45
CA PRO A 438 -6.04 3.30 11.45
C PRO A 438 -7.37 3.74 10.84
N LEU A 439 -7.36 4.53 9.76
CA LEU A 439 -8.61 4.96 9.11
C LEU A 439 -9.44 3.80 8.56
N ALA A 440 -8.82 2.76 8.00
CA ALA A 440 -9.54 1.60 7.50
C ALA A 440 -10.20 0.85 8.66
N ARG A 441 -9.50 0.72 9.80
CA ARG A 441 -10.09 0.14 11.01
C ARG A 441 -11.26 0.96 11.52
N TRP A 442 -11.15 2.29 11.55
CA TRP A 442 -12.24 3.17 11.96
C TRP A 442 -13.48 2.98 11.08
N VAL A 443 -13.29 2.93 9.77
CA VAL A 443 -14.36 2.73 8.80
C VAL A 443 -14.96 1.31 8.90
N GLU A 444 -14.14 0.30 9.19
CA GLU A 444 -14.58 -1.07 9.46
C GLU A 444 -15.49 -1.13 10.70
N ARG A 445 -15.09 -0.45 11.80
CA ARG A 445 -15.89 -0.33 13.02
C ARG A 445 -17.23 0.34 12.76
N VAL A 446 -17.26 1.36 11.91
CA VAL A 446 -18.51 2.04 11.55
C VAL A 446 -19.45 1.12 10.76
N ARG A 447 -18.92 0.24 9.89
CA ARG A 447 -19.75 -0.54 8.96
C ARG A 447 -20.17 -1.93 9.45
N SER A 448 -19.45 -2.51 10.42
CA SER A 448 -19.65 -3.89 10.88
C SER A 448 -19.77 -3.99 12.40
N ILE A 449 -20.68 -4.85 12.87
CA ILE A 449 -20.95 -5.09 14.30
C ILE A 449 -19.91 -6.03 14.89
N GLN A 450 -19.49 -7.01 14.09
CA GLN A 450 -18.40 -7.93 14.38
C GLN A 450 -17.34 -7.72 13.31
N PRO A 451 -16.63 -6.60 13.37
CA PRO A 451 -15.62 -6.26 12.38
C PRO A 451 -14.54 -7.33 12.38
N GLN A 452 -14.32 -7.92 11.22
CA GLN A 452 -13.18 -8.78 10.98
C GLN A 452 -12.05 -7.85 10.55
N ILE A 453 -11.08 -7.64 11.43
CA ILE A 453 -9.88 -6.87 11.09
C ILE A 453 -8.82 -7.89 10.73
N TRP A 454 -8.28 -7.75 9.53
CA TRP A 454 -7.23 -8.62 9.00
C TRP A 454 -6.12 -7.79 8.39
N ARG A 455 -4.95 -8.40 8.24
CA ARG A 455 -3.76 -7.75 7.71
C ARG A 455 -3.97 -7.12 6.34
N GLY A 456 -3.59 -5.86 6.19
CA GLY A 456 -3.74 -5.12 4.94
C GLY A 456 -5.18 -4.70 4.61
N LEU A 457 -6.13 -4.82 5.54
CA LEU A 457 -7.51 -4.31 5.37
C LEU A 457 -7.50 -2.87 4.85
N TYR A 458 -8.24 -2.65 3.76
CA TYR A 458 -8.35 -1.34 3.14
C TYR A 458 -9.74 -1.09 2.54
N HIS A 459 -10.18 0.17 2.59
CA HIS A 459 -11.42 0.63 1.99
C HIS A 459 -11.13 1.75 1.00
N PRO A 460 -11.24 1.47 -0.32
CA PRO A 460 -10.98 2.51 -1.31
C PRO A 460 -12.13 3.51 -1.35
N LEU A 461 -11.78 4.79 -1.52
CA LEU A 461 -12.71 5.88 -1.77
C LEU A 461 -13.54 5.62 -3.03
N ALA A 462 -12.94 5.02 -4.06
CA ALA A 462 -13.62 4.65 -5.30
C ALA A 462 -14.84 3.72 -5.09
N GLU A 463 -14.79 2.82 -4.09
CA GLU A 463 -15.92 1.93 -3.78
C GLU A 463 -16.91 2.56 -2.78
N ARG A 464 -16.44 3.47 -1.92
CA ARG A 464 -17.21 4.01 -0.79
C ARG A 464 -17.09 5.54 -0.71
N PRO A 465 -17.56 6.29 -1.73
CA PRO A 465 -17.32 7.72 -1.85
C PRO A 465 -18.05 8.57 -0.81
N VAL A 466 -19.02 8.01 -0.07
CA VAL A 466 -19.75 8.73 1.00
C VAL A 466 -19.22 8.38 2.39
N LEU A 467 -18.88 7.11 2.63
CA LEU A 467 -18.62 6.60 3.97
C LEU A 467 -17.39 7.25 4.61
N ILE A 468 -16.25 7.24 3.91
CA ILE A 468 -14.99 7.78 4.45
C ILE A 468 -15.11 9.29 4.69
N PRO A 469 -15.57 10.12 3.72
CA PRO A 469 -15.82 11.54 3.98
C PRO A 469 -16.77 11.81 5.14
N ALA A 470 -17.86 11.04 5.28
CA ALA A 470 -18.83 11.24 6.36
C ALA A 470 -18.25 10.91 7.74
N VAL A 471 -17.42 9.86 7.85
CA VAL A 471 -16.70 9.53 9.10
C VAL A 471 -15.75 10.66 9.48
N LEU A 472 -14.95 11.15 8.53
CA LEU A 472 -14.01 12.25 8.78
C LEU A 472 -14.73 13.56 9.12
N LEU A 473 -15.87 13.85 8.46
CA LEU A 473 -16.73 15.00 8.78
C LEU A 473 -17.23 14.95 10.23
N LEU A 474 -17.69 13.80 10.70
CA LEU A 474 -18.16 13.66 12.08
C LEU A 474 -17.02 13.81 13.09
N ILE A 475 -15.84 13.25 12.80
CA ILE A 475 -14.63 13.46 13.63
C ILE A 475 -14.29 14.94 13.71
N TYR A 476 -14.27 15.65 12.57
CA TYR A 476 -14.03 17.09 12.53
C TYR A 476 -15.08 17.89 13.32
N LEU A 477 -16.37 17.55 13.19
CA LEU A 477 -17.44 18.25 13.90
C LEU A 477 -17.42 18.03 15.41
N MET A 478 -17.01 16.85 15.88
CA MET A 478 -16.94 16.53 17.30
C MET A 478 -15.65 17.02 17.96
N ILE A 479 -14.51 16.89 17.27
CA ILE A 479 -13.19 17.19 17.82
C ILE A 479 -12.64 18.49 17.23
N GLY A 480 -12.49 18.54 15.90
CA GLY A 480 -11.79 19.62 15.20
C GLY A 480 -12.42 21.01 15.41
N THR A 481 -13.74 21.11 15.38
CA THR A 481 -14.42 22.40 15.59
C THR A 481 -14.40 22.87 17.05
N TYR A 482 -14.22 21.97 18.02
CA TYR A 482 -14.21 22.34 19.45
C TYR A 482 -12.91 23.06 19.85
N GLN A 483 -11.83 22.81 19.11
CA GLN A 483 -10.48 23.28 19.41
C GLN A 483 -10.01 24.40 18.46
N LEU A 484 -10.92 25.24 17.94
CA LEU A 484 -10.55 26.36 17.05
C LEU A 484 -9.51 27.33 17.68
N ASP A 485 -9.40 27.37 19.01
CA ASP A 485 -8.38 28.15 19.74
C ASP A 485 -7.08 27.38 20.04
N ARG A 486 -7.02 26.06 19.78
CA ARG A 486 -5.82 25.20 19.92
C ARG A 486 -5.52 24.55 18.57
N SER A 487 -4.77 25.25 17.73
CA SER A 487 -4.41 24.80 16.38
C SER A 487 -3.60 23.49 16.32
N ASP A 488 -3.18 22.91 17.44
CA ASP A 488 -2.03 21.99 17.51
C ASP A 488 -2.37 20.61 18.12
N ILE A 489 -3.59 20.09 17.96
CA ILE A 489 -3.84 18.69 18.33
C ILE A 489 -2.88 17.76 17.59
N SER A 490 -2.21 16.90 18.36
CA SER A 490 -1.28 15.88 17.88
C SER A 490 -2.02 14.60 17.47
N TRP A 491 -1.37 13.75 16.66
CA TRP A 491 -1.92 12.43 16.33
C TRP A 491 -2.22 11.58 17.58
N LYS A 492 -1.35 11.63 18.60
CA LYS A 492 -1.52 10.87 19.85
C LYS A 492 -2.79 11.28 20.59
N GLU A 493 -3.06 12.59 20.65
CA GLU A 493 -4.28 13.11 21.26
C GLU A 493 -5.51 12.74 20.43
N LEU A 494 -5.46 12.89 19.10
CA LEU A 494 -6.56 12.48 18.22
C LEU A 494 -6.88 10.99 18.34
N LYS A 495 -5.86 10.11 18.31
CA LYS A 495 -6.02 8.66 18.47
C LYS A 495 -6.58 8.32 19.86
N ALA A 496 -6.18 9.02 20.93
CA ALA A 496 -6.72 8.77 22.27
C ALA A 496 -8.22 9.11 22.38
N MET A 497 -8.70 10.10 21.63
CA MET A 497 -10.11 10.50 21.59
C MET A 497 -10.99 9.57 20.75
N ILE A 498 -10.40 8.71 19.91
CA ILE A 498 -11.12 7.78 19.04
C ILE A 498 -10.82 6.36 19.51
N ARG A 499 -11.82 5.71 20.11
CA ARG A 499 -11.69 4.32 20.54
C ARG A 499 -12.25 3.41 19.46
N ASP A 500 -11.36 2.64 18.87
CA ASP A 500 -11.66 1.61 17.88
C ASP A 500 -11.74 0.21 18.53
N ASP A 501 -12.26 0.17 19.76
CA ASP A 501 -12.55 -1.05 20.50
C ASP A 501 -13.67 -1.87 19.83
N ALA A 502 -13.83 -3.13 20.24
CA ALA A 502 -14.85 -4.03 19.70
C ALA A 502 -16.27 -3.72 20.20
N SER A 503 -16.60 -2.44 20.33
CA SER A 503 -17.95 -2.00 20.65
C SER A 503 -18.92 -2.36 19.52
N PRO A 504 -20.05 -3.04 19.82
CA PRO A 504 -21.07 -3.33 18.82
C PRO A 504 -21.90 -2.09 18.44
N LEU A 505 -21.64 -0.94 19.07
CA LEU A 505 -22.30 0.33 18.77
C LEU A 505 -21.62 1.10 17.63
N GLY A 506 -20.49 0.63 17.13
CA GLY A 506 -19.70 1.28 16.08
C GLY A 506 -18.46 1.97 16.63
N LEU A 507 -17.92 2.94 15.89
CA LEU A 507 -16.70 3.66 16.26
C LEU A 507 -16.99 4.66 17.38
N SER A 508 -16.30 4.52 18.52
CA SER A 508 -16.48 5.40 19.67
C SER A 508 -15.64 6.66 19.53
N VAL A 509 -16.23 7.80 19.84
CA VAL A 509 -15.56 9.09 19.95
C VAL A 509 -15.82 9.65 21.34
N GLU A 510 -14.76 10.17 21.97
CA GLU A 510 -14.83 10.68 23.33
C GLU A 510 -15.79 11.86 23.42
N GLY A 511 -16.84 11.69 24.23
CA GLY A 511 -17.93 12.66 24.35
C GLY A 511 -17.62 13.87 25.23
N CYS A 512 -16.52 13.86 25.98
CA CYS A 512 -16.24 14.90 26.98
C CYS A 512 -16.11 16.30 26.38
N TYR A 513 -15.66 16.42 25.13
CA TYR A 513 -15.59 17.69 24.41
C TYR A 513 -16.95 18.20 23.95
N VAL A 514 -17.90 17.31 23.70
CA VAL A 514 -19.26 17.72 23.36
C VAL A 514 -20.07 17.94 24.63
N PHE A 515 -19.96 17.07 25.63
CA PHE A 515 -20.87 17.00 26.77
C PHE A 515 -20.27 17.40 28.12
N GLY A 516 -19.00 17.83 28.18
CA GLY A 516 -18.29 18.06 29.44
C GLY A 516 -18.11 16.77 30.25
N ASP A 517 -18.19 16.85 31.57
CA ASP A 517 -18.06 15.69 32.48
C ASP A 517 -19.29 14.76 32.47
N VAL A 518 -20.27 15.00 31.60
CA VAL A 518 -21.47 14.16 31.52
C VAL A 518 -21.10 12.82 30.87
N PRO A 519 -21.41 11.66 31.49
CA PRO A 519 -21.02 10.34 31.00
C PRO A 519 -21.90 9.88 29.83
N VAL A 520 -21.75 10.56 28.68
CA VAL A 520 -22.39 10.27 27.40
C VAL A 520 -21.34 9.76 26.41
N GLY A 521 -21.55 8.55 25.91
CA GLY A 521 -20.72 7.95 24.87
C GLY A 521 -21.28 8.30 23.48
N VAL A 522 -20.42 8.69 22.55
CA VAL A 522 -20.83 9.01 21.18
C VAL A 522 -20.23 7.98 20.24
N TYR A 523 -21.06 7.40 19.38
CA TYR A 523 -20.68 6.35 18.44
C TYR A 523 -21.08 6.74 17.03
N ILE A 524 -20.21 6.47 16.07
CA ILE A 524 -20.49 6.58 14.63
C ILE A 524 -20.80 5.18 14.10
N ALA A 525 -21.94 5.03 13.42
CA ALA A 525 -22.37 3.74 12.89
C ALA A 525 -23.01 3.87 11.51
N HIS A 526 -22.84 2.85 10.69
CA HIS A 526 -23.64 2.66 9.49
C HIS A 526 -24.98 2.02 9.85
N ARG A 527 -25.98 2.13 8.96
CA ARG A 527 -27.32 1.55 9.13
C ARG A 527 -27.30 0.09 9.59
N ASN A 528 -26.47 -0.72 8.94
CA ASN A 528 -26.37 -2.15 9.24
C ASN A 528 -26.00 -2.42 10.70
N VAL A 529 -25.11 -1.59 11.28
CA VAL A 529 -24.72 -1.69 12.68
C VAL A 529 -25.87 -1.24 13.57
N ALA A 530 -26.52 -0.12 13.24
CA ALA A 530 -27.62 0.43 14.01
C ALA A 530 -28.86 -0.49 14.08
N GLU A 531 -29.18 -1.22 13.01
CA GLU A 531 -30.37 -2.09 12.95
C GLU A 531 -30.21 -3.41 13.71
N GLN A 532 -28.98 -3.89 13.85
CA GLN A 532 -28.66 -5.21 14.39
C GLN A 532 -28.08 -5.14 15.82
N VAL A 533 -28.20 -3.98 16.48
CA VAL A 533 -27.78 -3.81 17.88
C VAL A 533 -28.54 -4.80 18.77
N LEU A 534 -27.83 -5.81 19.28
CA LEU A 534 -28.40 -6.86 20.11
C LEU A 534 -28.85 -6.32 21.47
N HIS A 535 -30.01 -6.77 21.97
CA HIS A 535 -30.55 -6.36 23.27
C HIS A 535 -29.62 -6.67 24.47
N LYS A 536 -28.78 -7.70 24.35
CA LYS A 536 -27.78 -8.08 25.34
C LYS A 536 -26.40 -8.05 24.69
N VAL A 537 -25.50 -7.25 25.25
CA VAL A 537 -24.13 -7.08 24.78
C VAL A 537 -23.19 -7.47 25.91
N VAL A 538 -22.24 -8.37 25.62
CA VAL A 538 -21.12 -8.64 26.51
C VAL A 538 -19.96 -7.80 26.01
N CYS A 539 -19.73 -6.62 26.61
CA CYS A 539 -18.56 -5.82 26.31
C CYS A 539 -18.15 -4.99 27.53
N HIS A 540 -16.87 -4.62 27.59
CA HIS A 540 -16.35 -3.74 28.62
C HIS A 540 -16.71 -2.30 28.24
N MET A 541 -17.59 -1.67 29.02
CA MET A 541 -17.92 -0.26 28.88
C MET A 541 -17.45 0.49 30.12
N PRO A 542 -17.16 1.79 30.03
CA PRO A 542 -16.87 2.61 31.21
C PRO A 542 -17.99 2.47 32.24
N THR A 543 -17.62 2.21 33.49
CA THR A 543 -18.53 1.99 34.63
C THR A 543 -19.48 3.15 34.89
N GLU A 544 -19.22 4.34 34.34
CA GLU A 544 -20.03 5.55 34.52
C GLU A 544 -21.03 5.82 33.38
N LEU A 545 -20.87 5.20 32.20
CA LEU A 545 -21.69 5.47 31.01
C LEU A 545 -23.19 5.15 31.22
N THR A 546 -24.09 6.14 31.18
CA THR A 546 -25.54 5.91 31.36
C THR A 546 -26.35 6.08 30.07
N VAL A 547 -25.84 6.88 29.14
CA VAL A 547 -26.47 7.17 27.84
C VAL A 547 -25.42 7.06 26.74
N ALA A 548 -25.78 6.42 25.64
CA ALA A 548 -24.98 6.42 24.42
C ALA A 548 -25.78 7.05 23.28
N ILE A 549 -25.13 7.84 22.43
CA ILE A 549 -25.71 8.37 21.20
C ILE A 549 -25.01 7.70 20.04
N GLN A 550 -25.77 7.08 19.15
CA GLN A 550 -25.28 6.47 17.93
C GLN A 550 -25.71 7.34 16.75
N ILE A 551 -24.75 8.02 16.12
CA ILE A 551 -24.94 8.81 14.91
C ILE A 551 -24.91 7.86 13.71
N VAL A 552 -26.04 7.73 13.03
CA VAL A 552 -26.23 6.78 11.92
C VAL A 552 -25.96 7.45 10.57
N LEU A 553 -25.03 6.91 9.79
CA LEU A 553 -24.62 7.39 8.47
C LEU A 553 -25.57 6.94 7.35
N SER A 554 -26.86 7.24 7.49
CA SER A 554 -27.89 6.98 6.48
C SER A 554 -29.19 7.72 6.85
N PRO A 555 -30.14 7.90 5.92
CA PRO A 555 -31.50 8.28 6.30
C PRO A 555 -32.06 7.22 7.26
N TYR A 556 -32.25 7.62 8.52
CA TYR A 556 -32.59 6.72 9.61
C TYR A 556 -33.44 7.48 10.61
N GLY A 557 -34.62 6.95 10.95
CA GLY A 557 -35.48 7.60 11.94
C GLY A 557 -34.90 7.48 13.34
N ALA A 558 -35.05 8.52 14.15
CA ALA A 558 -34.61 8.49 15.53
C ALA A 558 -35.23 7.31 16.30
N ARG A 559 -34.39 6.56 17.03
CA ARG A 559 -34.81 5.38 17.82
C ARG A 559 -34.17 5.38 19.19
N LYS A 560 -34.81 4.67 20.11
CA LYS A 560 -34.31 4.46 21.48
C LYS A 560 -34.29 2.98 21.80
N HIS A 561 -33.13 2.50 22.22
CA HIS A 561 -32.93 1.13 22.69
C HIS A 561 -32.45 1.14 24.13
N ARG A 562 -32.88 0.16 24.92
CA ARG A 562 -32.28 -0.17 26.22
C ARG A 562 -31.44 -1.42 26.03
N LEU A 563 -30.14 -1.29 26.27
CA LEU A 563 -29.20 -2.38 26.14
C LEU A 563 -28.69 -2.81 27.50
N TYR A 564 -28.57 -4.12 27.67
CA TYR A 564 -28.07 -4.75 28.88
C TYR A 564 -26.62 -5.15 28.66
N PHE A 565 -25.71 -4.48 29.36
CA PHE A 565 -24.27 -4.75 29.33
C PHE A 565 -23.89 -5.62 30.52
N ALA A 566 -23.28 -6.77 30.27
CA ALA A 566 -22.73 -7.62 31.32
C ALA A 566 -21.29 -7.19 31.63
N CYS A 567 -21.02 -6.76 32.87
CA CYS A 567 -19.69 -6.36 33.32
C CYS A 567 -18.91 -7.58 33.84
N GLY A 568 -17.73 -7.83 33.25
CA GLY A 568 -17.01 -9.11 33.32
C GLY A 568 -16.51 -9.56 34.70
N GLU A 569 -16.41 -8.67 35.69
CA GLU A 569 -15.80 -9.03 36.98
C GLU A 569 -16.82 -9.45 38.06
N HIS A 570 -18.11 -9.09 37.93
CA HIS A 570 -19.12 -9.33 38.96
C HIS A 570 -20.50 -9.79 38.46
N ASN A 571 -20.64 -10.17 37.19
CA ASN A 571 -21.94 -10.51 36.57
C ASN A 571 -23.02 -9.41 36.73
N SER A 572 -22.61 -8.17 37.04
CA SER A 572 -23.52 -7.05 37.17
C SER A 572 -24.00 -6.61 35.78
N VAL A 573 -25.32 -6.47 35.64
CA VAL A 573 -25.94 -6.04 34.38
C VAL A 573 -26.22 -4.54 34.46
N LYS A 574 -25.56 -3.76 33.61
CA LYS A 574 -25.79 -2.32 33.50
C LYS A 574 -26.71 -2.04 32.32
N VAL A 575 -27.75 -1.24 32.54
CA VAL A 575 -28.66 -0.79 31.49
C VAL A 575 -28.19 0.56 30.95
N VAL A 576 -27.82 0.60 29.67
CA VAL A 576 -27.47 1.84 28.97
C VAL A 576 -28.57 2.17 27.97
N THR A 577 -28.99 3.43 27.95
CA THR A 577 -29.94 3.91 26.95
C THR A 577 -29.18 4.34 25.71
N VAL A 578 -29.39 3.65 24.58
CA VAL A 578 -28.82 4.01 23.29
C VAL A 578 -29.83 4.80 22.48
N ARG A 579 -29.43 5.98 22.01
CA ARG A 579 -30.24 6.88 21.19
C ARG A 579 -29.63 6.95 19.80
N GLN A 580 -30.39 6.52 18.82
CA GLN A 580 -29.98 6.55 17.43
C GLN A 580 -30.52 7.83 16.79
N VAL A 581 -29.67 8.54 16.07
CA VAL A 581 -30.02 9.77 15.34
C VAL A 581 -29.32 9.75 13.98
N SER A 582 -30.02 10.13 12.92
CA SER A 582 -29.38 10.23 11.59
C SER A 582 -28.44 11.42 11.53
N ILE A 583 -27.32 11.29 10.82
CA ILE A 583 -26.44 12.42 10.50
C ILE A 583 -27.20 13.58 9.84
N LEU A 584 -28.22 13.28 9.03
CA LEU A 584 -29.00 14.28 8.30
C LEU A 584 -29.89 15.10 9.26
N GLU A 585 -30.40 14.48 10.33
CA GLU A 585 -31.23 15.14 11.34
C GLU A 585 -30.42 16.11 12.20
N LEU A 586 -29.11 15.90 12.33
CA LEU A 586 -28.24 16.76 13.15
C LEU A 586 -28.03 18.16 12.55
N PHE A 587 -28.00 18.28 11.23
CA PHE A 587 -27.72 19.54 10.55
C PHE A 587 -28.94 20.45 10.39
N GLY A 588 -30.09 19.88 10.01
CA GLY A 588 -31.37 20.55 9.78
C GLY A 588 -31.25 21.87 9.00
N GLN A 589 -31.40 21.87 7.67
CA GLN A 589 -31.38 23.03 6.74
C GLN A 589 -30.52 24.22 7.17
N ALA A 590 -29.22 24.01 7.39
CA ALA A 590 -28.27 25.09 7.72
C ALA A 590 -27.74 25.76 6.45
N ALA A 591 -27.79 27.09 6.37
CA ALA A 591 -27.41 27.83 5.16
C ALA A 591 -25.91 28.17 5.09
N SER A 592 -25.21 28.16 6.23
CA SER A 592 -23.78 28.49 6.33
C SER A 592 -23.02 27.47 7.19
N VAL A 593 -21.69 27.42 7.06
CA VAL A 593 -20.85 26.50 7.84
C VAL A 593 -20.94 26.76 9.36
N PRO A 594 -20.80 28.01 9.86
CA PRO A 594 -20.93 28.28 11.29
C PRO A 594 -22.30 27.88 11.85
N GLU A 595 -23.36 28.09 11.07
CA GLU A 595 -24.71 27.66 11.43
C GLU A 595 -24.82 26.14 11.48
N ALA A 596 -24.26 25.42 10.51
CA ALA A 596 -24.26 23.96 10.46
C ALA A 596 -23.56 23.36 11.68
N VAL A 597 -22.38 23.85 12.03
CA VAL A 597 -21.63 23.43 13.22
C VAL A 597 -22.43 23.70 14.49
N LYS A 598 -23.00 24.90 14.64
CA LYS A 598 -23.82 25.27 15.79
C LYS A 598 -25.08 24.40 15.90
N ARG A 599 -25.77 24.13 14.79
CA ARG A 599 -26.97 23.28 14.75
C ARG A 599 -26.61 21.83 15.08
N PHE A 600 -25.56 21.28 14.48
CA PHE A 600 -25.06 19.94 14.77
C PHE A 600 -24.86 19.74 16.27
N ARG A 601 -24.09 20.62 16.92
CA ARG A 601 -23.83 20.56 18.37
C ARG A 601 -25.09 20.67 19.20
N ARG A 602 -25.94 21.67 18.90
CA ARG A 602 -27.18 21.89 19.64
C ARG A 602 -28.11 20.69 19.54
N THR A 603 -28.26 20.11 18.35
CA THR A 603 -29.12 18.94 18.13
C THR A 603 -28.53 17.72 18.82
N LEU A 604 -27.22 17.50 18.72
CA LEU A 604 -26.51 16.41 19.40
C LEU A 604 -26.67 16.51 20.93
N HIS A 605 -26.56 17.71 21.50
CA HIS A 605 -26.87 17.99 22.91
C HIS A 605 -28.32 17.68 23.28
N LYS A 606 -29.29 18.12 22.46
CA LYS A 606 -30.70 17.81 22.70
C LYS A 606 -30.98 16.32 22.68
N THR A 607 -30.26 15.56 21.84
CA THR A 607 -30.36 14.10 21.79
C THR A 607 -29.97 13.45 23.11
N SER A 608 -29.00 13.99 23.87
CA SER A 608 -28.70 13.48 25.23
C SER A 608 -29.76 13.92 26.25
N LEU A 609 -30.34 15.12 26.08
CA LEU A 609 -31.23 15.77 27.04
C LEU A 609 -32.72 15.44 26.91
N LEU A 610 -33.19 14.64 25.94
CA LEU A 610 -34.59 14.16 25.97
C LEU A 610 -34.78 13.26 27.21
N ILE A 611 -34.98 13.85 28.38
CA ILE A 611 -35.19 13.20 29.66
C ILE A 611 -36.37 12.25 29.49
N ASP A 612 -36.22 11.03 29.98
CA ASP A 612 -37.34 10.11 30.15
C ASP A 612 -38.41 10.80 30.99
N ALA A 613 -39.47 11.32 30.36
CA ALA A 613 -40.67 11.76 31.07
C ALA A 613 -41.26 10.63 31.93
N GLU A 614 -40.88 9.38 31.66
CA GLU A 614 -41.25 8.20 32.42
C GLU A 614 -40.38 7.90 33.65
N ARG A 615 -39.20 8.54 33.81
CA ARG A 615 -38.34 8.29 35.00
C ARG A 615 -38.92 8.84 36.30
N SER A 616 -39.90 9.74 36.23
CA SER A 616 -40.65 10.20 37.41
C SER A 616 -41.54 9.10 38.02
N ARG A 617 -41.77 7.97 37.34
CA ARG A 617 -42.64 6.88 37.84
C ARG A 617 -41.93 5.68 38.45
N VAL A 618 -40.60 5.59 38.39
CA VAL A 618 -39.85 4.39 38.83
C VAL A 618 -39.16 4.56 40.19
N ARG A 619 -39.30 5.72 40.85
CA ARG A 619 -38.80 5.91 42.23
C ARG A 619 -39.70 5.30 43.32
N GLU A 620 -40.85 4.70 42.99
CA GLU A 620 -41.79 4.11 43.96
C GLU A 620 -42.06 2.60 43.75
N ARG A 621 -41.02 1.81 43.44
CA ARG A 621 -41.10 0.35 43.64
C ARG A 621 -39.90 -0.15 44.44
N SER A 622 -39.85 0.28 45.69
CA SER A 622 -39.14 -0.39 46.77
C SER A 622 -40.13 -1.30 47.50
N ILE A 623 -40.40 -2.47 46.94
CA ILE A 623 -40.86 -3.62 47.71
C ILE A 623 -40.02 -4.81 47.25
N PRO A 624 -39.25 -5.47 48.16
CA PRO A 624 -38.51 -6.69 47.84
C PRO A 624 -39.48 -7.85 47.58
N ILE A 625 -39.04 -8.83 46.77
CA ILE A 625 -39.71 -10.13 46.58
C ILE A 625 -39.86 -10.85 47.93
#